data_AF-A0A1Y2TPH7-F1
#
_entry.id   AF-A0A1Y2TPH7-F1
#
_cell.length_a   1.000
_cell.length_b   1.000
_cell.length_c   1.000
_cell.angle_alpha   90.00
_cell.angle_beta   90.00
_cell.angle_gamma   90.00
#
_symmetry.space_group_name_H-M   'P 1'
#
loop_
_entity.id
_entity.type
_entity.pdbx_description
1 polymer ?
#
loop_
_entity_poly.entity_id
_entity_poly.type
_entity_poly.pdbx_seq_one_letter_code
_entity_poly.pdbx_strand_id
1 'polypeptide(L)'
;MDRTTGTYQGFIEDEADFERVKREYLSRHDVAKEEVTDFPRSADQQRQLIKAMFEAARDCSNTYEPSGIQSVKRVQSNAFTDLELELVLWPLLISARSAQEGRCRLPRYVSSRASQYNDYGSFMERFSAIVDALRLSKALVLSLFKDATFIDRLAWRPKHELDLKVANRKVNDDRDARLTVALQVADREGIQKDENGRLVDSNGQFYGNAKKRTAVFEDKLAQPKKRIRAKPRDSRPTGVTETPTQALEDTATAANNYSSLESSQSLVQSEVIPVAAPSTTIPGYGRSGAPGTTSDLFEANPMGTSLMVGENAPDSQEEEEEFVLEDWIYSDHIDSGLDQN
;
A
#
# COMPACT_ATOMS: atom_id res chain seq x y z
N MET A 1 -24.35 7.58 22.22
CA MET A 1 -24.54 6.58 23.28
C MET A 1 -23.53 5.47 23.04
N ASP A 2 -22.40 5.49 23.74
CA ASP A 2 -21.42 4.40 23.67
C ASP A 2 -21.80 3.33 24.69
N ARG A 3 -22.41 2.25 24.22
CA ARG A 3 -22.70 1.06 25.03
C ARG A 3 -21.79 -0.08 24.58
N THR A 4 -20.53 -0.04 25.00
CA THR A 4 -19.62 -1.20 24.86
C THR A 4 -19.87 -2.11 26.05
N THR A 5 -20.84 -3.03 25.91
CA THR A 5 -21.19 -3.97 26.99
C THR A 5 -20.31 -5.23 27.01
N GLY A 6 -19.48 -5.43 25.98
CA GLY A 6 -18.63 -6.63 25.84
C GLY A 6 -19.40 -7.95 25.70
N THR A 7 -20.73 -7.89 25.60
CA THR A 7 -21.63 -9.06 25.59
C THR A 7 -22.56 -8.95 24.39
N TYR A 8 -22.88 -10.07 23.74
CA TYR A 8 -23.82 -10.09 22.61
C TYR A 8 -25.21 -9.66 23.08
N GLN A 9 -25.75 -8.60 22.47
CA GLN A 9 -27.03 -7.99 22.86
C GLN A 9 -28.18 -8.34 21.91
N GLY A 10 -27.91 -8.94 20.73
CA GLY A 10 -28.95 -9.23 19.75
C GLY A 10 -29.67 -7.98 19.20
N PHE A 11 -28.96 -6.85 19.05
CA PHE A 11 -29.56 -5.59 18.55
C PHE A 11 -30.13 -5.67 17.12
N ILE A 12 -29.69 -6.68 16.35
CA ILE A 12 -30.14 -6.94 15.00
C ILE A 12 -30.83 -8.30 15.06
N GLU A 13 -32.14 -8.30 14.86
CA GLU A 13 -32.99 -9.47 15.09
C GLU A 13 -32.91 -10.49 13.94
N ASP A 14 -32.89 -9.99 12.70
CA ASP A 14 -32.87 -10.79 11.48
C ASP A 14 -32.20 -10.05 10.30
N GLU A 15 -32.21 -10.67 9.12
CA GLU A 15 -31.62 -10.11 7.89
C GLU A 15 -32.33 -8.83 7.41
N ALA A 16 -33.65 -8.75 7.57
CA ALA A 16 -34.41 -7.56 7.16
C ALA A 16 -34.13 -6.37 8.09
N ASP A 17 -34.00 -6.63 9.39
CA ASP A 17 -33.56 -5.67 10.39
C ASP A 17 -32.11 -5.22 10.12
N PHE A 18 -31.21 -6.15 9.77
CA PHE A 18 -29.84 -5.82 9.37
C PHE A 18 -29.80 -4.79 8.24
N GLU A 19 -30.49 -5.04 7.13
CA GLU A 19 -30.47 -4.12 5.99
C GLU A 19 -31.14 -2.77 6.32
N ARG A 20 -32.16 -2.76 7.18
CA ARG A 20 -32.78 -1.52 7.68
C ARG A 20 -31.80 -0.71 8.53
N VAL A 21 -31.21 -1.33 9.55
CA VAL A 21 -30.26 -0.68 10.48
C VAL A 21 -29.01 -0.23 9.73
N LYS A 22 -28.48 -1.04 8.82
CA LYS A 22 -27.34 -0.68 7.96
C LYS A 22 -27.66 0.55 7.10
N ARG A 23 -28.83 0.60 6.47
CA ARG A 23 -29.26 1.76 5.67
C ARG A 23 -29.39 3.03 6.52
N GLU A 24 -29.97 2.94 7.71
CA GLU A 24 -30.09 4.06 8.65
C GLU A 24 -28.73 4.50 9.21
N TYR A 25 -27.85 3.53 9.48
CA TYR A 25 -26.48 3.79 9.92
C TYR A 25 -25.71 4.55 8.84
N LEU A 26 -25.76 4.07 7.60
CA LEU A 26 -25.10 4.71 6.46
C LEU A 26 -25.70 6.09 6.19
N SER A 27 -27.02 6.29 6.27
CA SER A 27 -27.62 7.61 6.04
C SER A 27 -27.21 8.67 7.07
N ARG A 28 -26.86 8.24 8.30
CA ARG A 28 -26.34 9.13 9.35
C ARG A 28 -24.86 9.44 9.23
N HIS A 29 -24.08 8.55 8.62
CA HIS A 29 -22.62 8.62 8.61
C HIS A 29 -22.01 8.93 7.23
N ASP A 30 -22.72 8.66 6.15
CA ASP A 30 -22.32 8.95 4.77
C ASP A 30 -22.90 10.30 4.28
N VAL A 31 -22.57 11.37 5.02
CA VAL A 31 -23.04 12.72 4.73
C VAL A 31 -21.86 13.56 4.23
N ALA A 32 -22.03 14.23 3.08
CA ALA A 32 -21.04 15.20 2.61
C ALA A 32 -20.92 16.34 3.62
N LYS A 33 -19.69 16.65 4.01
CA LYS A 33 -19.34 17.78 4.88
C LYS A 33 -18.94 19.00 4.06
N GLU A 34 -18.32 18.77 2.90
CA GLU A 34 -17.72 19.83 2.07
C GLU A 34 -18.06 19.61 0.59
N GLU A 35 -18.14 20.71 -0.16
CA GLU A 35 -18.26 20.67 -1.61
C GLU A 35 -16.87 20.58 -2.25
N VAL A 36 -16.68 19.65 -3.18
CA VAL A 36 -15.43 19.51 -3.92
C VAL A 36 -15.45 20.40 -5.16
N THR A 37 -14.62 21.43 -5.16
CA THR A 37 -14.60 22.47 -6.20
C THR A 37 -13.66 22.15 -7.35
N ASP A 38 -12.60 21.37 -7.12
CA ASP A 38 -11.55 21.06 -8.08
C ASP A 38 -11.72 19.70 -8.79
N PHE A 39 -12.83 18.99 -8.54
CA PHE A 39 -13.14 17.75 -9.27
C PHE A 39 -13.61 18.05 -10.72
N PRO A 40 -13.03 17.40 -11.75
CA PRO A 40 -13.41 17.69 -13.13
C PRO A 40 -14.86 17.31 -13.46
N ARG A 41 -15.56 18.22 -14.14
CA ARG A 41 -16.99 18.04 -14.51
C ARG A 41 -17.17 17.39 -15.87
N SER A 42 -16.21 17.53 -16.78
CA SER A 42 -16.31 16.93 -18.12
C SER A 42 -15.82 15.49 -18.12
N ALA A 43 -16.47 14.65 -18.94
CA ALA A 43 -16.07 13.25 -19.10
C ALA A 43 -14.63 13.12 -19.65
N ASP A 44 -14.20 14.03 -20.52
CA ASP A 44 -12.82 14.04 -21.05
C ASP A 44 -11.78 14.25 -19.96
N GLN A 45 -12.01 15.21 -19.06
CA GLN A 45 -11.07 15.47 -17.96
C GLN A 45 -11.04 14.31 -16.97
N GLN A 46 -12.18 13.69 -16.67
CA GLN A 46 -12.23 12.49 -15.83
C GLN A 46 -11.47 11.33 -16.48
N ARG A 47 -11.60 11.13 -17.79
CA ARG A 47 -10.80 10.14 -18.54
C ARG A 47 -9.30 10.41 -18.44
N GLN A 48 -8.85 11.68 -18.44
CA GLN A 48 -7.43 11.99 -18.22
C GLN A 48 -6.95 11.60 -16.83
N LEU A 49 -7.80 11.76 -15.79
CA LEU A 49 -7.47 11.29 -14.44
C LEU A 49 -7.36 9.75 -14.38
N ILE A 50 -8.29 9.03 -15.02
CA ILE A 50 -8.21 7.57 -15.14
C ILE A 50 -6.95 7.14 -15.87
N LYS A 51 -6.63 7.79 -16.99
CA LYS A 51 -5.40 7.53 -17.75
C LYS A 51 -4.16 7.70 -16.87
N ALA A 52 -4.08 8.75 -16.06
CA ALA A 52 -2.95 8.96 -15.16
C ALA A 52 -2.83 7.87 -14.08
N MET A 53 -3.94 7.41 -13.50
CA MET A 53 -3.93 6.27 -12.56
C MET A 53 -3.56 4.96 -13.24
N PHE A 54 -4.03 4.74 -14.47
CA PHE A 54 -3.72 3.56 -15.27
C PHE A 54 -2.23 3.48 -15.58
N GLU A 55 -1.65 4.57 -16.09
CA GLU A 55 -0.22 4.66 -16.38
C GLU A 55 0.61 4.44 -15.11
N ALA A 56 0.23 5.06 -13.99
CA ALA A 56 0.90 4.84 -12.71
C ALA A 56 0.79 3.40 -12.21
N ALA A 57 -0.38 2.77 -12.34
CA ALA A 57 -0.59 1.37 -11.95
C ALA A 57 0.28 0.41 -12.79
N ARG A 58 0.43 0.67 -14.09
CA ARG A 58 1.28 -0.12 -15.01
C ARG A 58 2.77 0.15 -14.84
N ASP A 59 3.17 1.37 -14.51
CA ASP A 59 4.57 1.78 -14.43
C ASP A 59 5.31 1.06 -13.30
N CYS A 60 6.20 0.13 -13.65
CA CYS A 60 7.04 -0.61 -12.71
C CYS A 60 8.48 -0.08 -12.65
N SER A 61 8.77 1.08 -13.25
CA SER A 61 10.14 1.63 -13.31
C SER A 61 10.60 2.20 -11.97
N ASN A 62 9.68 2.72 -11.16
CA ASN A 62 9.96 3.42 -9.91
C ASN A 62 9.20 2.82 -8.72
N THR A 63 9.16 1.49 -8.61
CA THR A 63 8.61 0.79 -7.43
C THR A 63 9.73 0.49 -6.43
N TYR A 64 9.41 0.52 -5.12
CA TYR A 64 10.34 0.04 -4.09
C TYR A 64 10.40 -1.50 -4.04
N GLU A 65 9.47 -2.18 -4.72
CA GLU A 65 9.42 -3.63 -4.78
C GLU A 65 10.42 -4.16 -5.84
N PRO A 66 11.26 -5.16 -5.52
CA PRO A 66 12.12 -5.83 -6.49
C PRO A 66 11.27 -6.56 -7.53
N SER A 67 11.76 -6.60 -8.77
CA SER A 67 11.11 -7.21 -9.93
C SER A 67 10.79 -8.69 -9.78
N GLY A 68 11.44 -9.39 -8.84
CA GLY A 68 11.22 -10.81 -8.58
C GLY A 68 9.88 -11.14 -7.90
N ILE A 69 9.20 -10.14 -7.33
CA ILE A 69 8.03 -10.36 -6.48
C ILE A 69 6.75 -10.50 -7.28
N GLN A 70 5.82 -11.28 -6.75
CA GLN A 70 4.59 -11.67 -7.42
C GLN A 70 3.73 -10.48 -7.86
N SER A 71 3.61 -9.43 -7.03
CA SER A 71 2.85 -8.21 -7.37
C SER A 71 3.40 -7.55 -8.63
N VAL A 72 4.69 -7.26 -8.66
CA VAL A 72 5.38 -6.68 -9.81
C VAL A 72 5.30 -7.57 -11.03
N LYS A 73 5.57 -8.87 -10.88
CA LYS A 73 5.47 -9.85 -11.97
C LYS A 73 4.09 -9.89 -12.60
N ARG A 74 3.02 -9.88 -11.81
CA ARG A 74 1.64 -9.90 -12.33
C ARG A 74 1.31 -8.65 -13.12
N VAL A 75 1.76 -7.48 -12.67
CA VAL A 75 1.57 -6.23 -13.43
C VAL A 75 2.38 -6.27 -14.74
N GLN A 76 3.65 -6.67 -14.67
CA GLN A 76 4.55 -6.78 -15.83
C GLN A 76 4.08 -7.82 -16.86
N SER A 77 3.52 -8.93 -16.40
CA SER A 77 3.01 -10.00 -17.27
C SER A 77 1.61 -9.72 -17.80
N ASN A 78 1.08 -8.50 -17.60
CA ASN A 78 -0.29 -8.12 -17.95
C ASN A 78 -1.34 -9.11 -17.44
N ALA A 79 -1.23 -9.54 -16.17
CA ALA A 79 -2.20 -10.45 -15.55
C ALA A 79 -3.62 -9.88 -15.44
N PHE A 80 -3.77 -8.57 -15.67
CA PHE A 80 -5.04 -7.87 -15.79
C PHE A 80 -5.10 -7.22 -17.17
N THR A 81 -6.24 -7.35 -17.84
CA THR A 81 -6.53 -6.64 -19.09
C THR A 81 -6.67 -5.14 -18.82
N ASP A 82 -6.50 -4.34 -19.87
CA ASP A 82 -6.63 -2.88 -19.75
C ASP A 82 -8.04 -2.48 -19.29
N LEU A 83 -9.07 -3.19 -19.79
CA LEU A 83 -10.46 -2.97 -19.40
C LEU A 83 -10.69 -3.28 -17.91
N GLU A 84 -10.18 -4.40 -17.39
CA GLU A 84 -10.31 -4.74 -15.96
C GLU A 84 -9.64 -3.69 -15.07
N LEU A 85 -8.49 -3.17 -15.50
CA LEU A 85 -7.80 -2.12 -14.77
C LEU A 85 -8.59 -0.80 -14.80
N GLU A 86 -9.12 -0.39 -15.94
CA GLU A 86 -10.02 0.77 -16.00
C GLU A 86 -11.26 0.58 -15.13
N LEU A 87 -11.91 -0.60 -15.19
CA LEU A 87 -13.10 -0.93 -14.41
C LEU A 87 -12.89 -0.80 -12.90
N VAL A 88 -11.68 -1.11 -12.38
CA VAL A 88 -11.39 -0.95 -10.96
C VAL A 88 -10.94 0.48 -10.59
N LEU A 89 -10.35 1.22 -11.53
CA LEU A 89 -9.89 2.59 -11.30
C LEU A 89 -11.03 3.62 -11.30
N TRP A 90 -12.13 3.37 -12.02
CA TRP A 90 -13.31 4.24 -11.99
C TRP A 90 -13.95 4.34 -10.59
N PRO A 91 -14.27 3.24 -9.90
CA PRO A 91 -14.72 3.29 -8.52
C PRO A 91 -13.73 3.98 -7.58
N LEU A 92 -12.42 3.80 -7.79
CA LEU A 92 -11.39 4.49 -7.00
C LEU A 92 -11.45 6.02 -7.18
N LEU A 93 -11.63 6.50 -8.41
CA LEU A 93 -11.81 7.93 -8.70
C LEU A 93 -13.03 8.51 -7.98
N ILE A 94 -14.18 7.81 -8.07
CA ILE A 94 -15.44 8.22 -7.45
C ILE A 94 -15.30 8.21 -5.91
N SER A 95 -14.59 7.22 -5.38
CA SER A 95 -14.34 7.08 -3.94
C SER A 95 -13.39 8.18 -3.45
N ALA A 96 -12.40 8.58 -4.25
CA ALA A 96 -11.51 9.70 -3.94
C ALA A 96 -12.26 11.03 -3.86
N ARG A 97 -13.20 11.27 -4.79
CA ARG A 97 -14.10 12.42 -4.72
C ARG A 97 -14.97 12.37 -3.47
N SER A 98 -15.61 11.23 -3.21
CA SER A 98 -16.45 11.04 -2.03
C SER A 98 -15.65 11.27 -0.74
N ALA A 99 -14.40 10.79 -0.70
CA ALA A 99 -13.50 11.02 0.43
C ALA A 99 -13.21 12.51 0.64
N GLN A 100 -12.99 13.27 -0.44
CA GLN A 100 -12.81 14.72 -0.33
C GLN A 100 -14.08 15.46 0.10
N GLU A 101 -15.27 14.98 -0.29
CA GLU A 101 -16.55 15.51 0.22
C GLU A 101 -16.78 15.16 1.72
N GLY A 102 -15.92 14.35 2.33
CA GLY A 102 -16.07 13.85 3.69
C GLY A 102 -17.00 12.64 3.84
N ARG A 103 -17.40 12.01 2.72
CA ARG A 103 -18.31 10.85 2.65
C ARG A 103 -17.57 9.53 2.83
N CYS A 104 -17.57 9.02 4.06
CA CYS A 104 -16.84 7.79 4.38
C CYS A 104 -17.74 6.58 4.16
N ARG A 105 -17.52 5.88 3.05
CA ARG A 105 -18.22 4.62 2.74
C ARG A 105 -17.72 3.44 3.55
N LEU A 106 -16.62 3.62 4.29
CA LEU A 106 -16.13 2.61 5.22
C LEU A 106 -17.00 2.60 6.48
N PRO A 107 -17.51 1.44 6.89
CA PRO A 107 -18.17 1.34 8.18
C PRO A 107 -17.21 1.73 9.30
N ARG A 108 -17.66 2.51 10.30
CA ARG A 108 -16.77 2.98 11.39
C ARG A 108 -16.16 1.85 12.22
N TYR A 109 -16.73 0.64 12.18
CA TYR A 109 -16.13 -0.52 12.85
C TYR A 109 -14.85 -1.02 12.16
N VAL A 110 -14.58 -0.59 10.92
CA VAL A 110 -13.36 -0.92 10.17
C VAL A 110 -12.24 0.11 10.42
N SER A 111 -12.57 1.34 10.84
CA SER A 111 -11.59 2.39 11.14
C SER A 111 -11.41 2.59 12.66
N SER A 112 -10.23 2.20 13.17
CA SER A 112 -9.89 2.34 14.59
C SER A 112 -9.68 3.81 15.01
N ARG A 113 -9.54 4.02 16.34
CA ARG A 113 -9.59 5.29 17.08
C ARG A 113 -8.57 6.39 16.70
N ALA A 114 -7.62 6.14 15.80
CA ALA A 114 -6.65 7.16 15.38
C ALA A 114 -7.30 8.23 14.48
N SER A 115 -6.67 9.40 14.34
CA SER A 115 -7.13 10.50 13.46
C SER A 115 -7.54 9.90 12.12
N GLN A 116 -8.85 9.84 11.86
CA GLN A 116 -9.44 8.90 10.90
C GLN A 116 -9.12 9.26 9.45
N TYR A 117 -8.38 10.36 9.23
CA TYR A 117 -8.36 11.13 8.01
C TYR A 117 -6.94 11.64 7.73
N ASN A 118 -6.45 11.36 6.52
CA ASN A 118 -5.43 12.21 5.93
C ASN A 118 -6.17 13.43 5.37
N ASP A 119 -5.97 14.58 5.99
CA ASP A 119 -6.51 15.83 5.50
C ASP A 119 -5.72 16.24 4.27
N TYR A 120 -6.42 16.36 3.15
CA TYR A 120 -5.89 16.90 1.90
C TYR A 120 -6.65 18.20 1.63
N GLY A 121 -5.92 19.26 1.27
CA GLY A 121 -6.51 20.58 1.05
C GLY A 121 -7.40 20.65 -0.19
N SER A 122 -7.27 19.70 -1.11
CA SER A 122 -8.06 19.64 -2.34
C SER A 122 -8.20 18.21 -2.86
N PHE A 123 -9.18 17.97 -3.75
CA PHE A 123 -9.32 16.66 -4.40
C PHE A 123 -8.08 16.31 -5.22
N MET A 124 -7.51 17.27 -5.94
CA MET A 124 -6.32 17.05 -6.76
C MET A 124 -5.11 16.64 -5.92
N GLU A 125 -4.93 17.21 -4.72
CA GLU A 125 -3.85 16.79 -3.82
C GLU A 125 -4.03 15.32 -3.38
N ARG A 126 -5.26 14.94 -3.01
CA ARG A 126 -5.62 13.56 -2.68
C ARG A 126 -5.41 12.61 -3.87
N PHE A 127 -5.83 13.03 -5.06
CA PHE A 127 -5.68 12.28 -6.30
C PHE A 127 -4.20 12.02 -6.62
N SER A 128 -3.36 13.05 -6.51
CA SER A 128 -1.90 12.91 -6.68
C SER A 128 -1.31 11.88 -5.72
N ALA A 129 -1.73 11.89 -4.45
CA ALA A 129 -1.27 10.89 -3.48
C ALA A 129 -1.71 9.47 -3.82
N ILE A 130 -2.90 9.27 -4.42
CA ILE A 130 -3.35 7.96 -4.93
C ILE A 130 -2.47 7.53 -6.10
N VAL A 131 -2.24 8.41 -7.07
CA VAL A 131 -1.38 8.12 -8.23
C VAL A 131 0.03 7.72 -7.79
N ASP A 132 0.61 8.44 -6.83
CA ASP A 132 1.93 8.13 -6.29
C ASP A 132 1.94 6.78 -5.56
N ALA A 133 0.90 6.47 -4.76
CA ALA A 133 0.78 5.17 -4.11
C ALA A 133 0.71 4.01 -5.12
N LEU A 134 -0.09 4.14 -6.19
CA LEU A 134 -0.19 3.14 -7.26
C LEU A 134 1.12 2.98 -8.05
N ARG A 135 1.86 4.08 -8.25
CA ARG A 135 3.17 4.07 -8.90
C ARG A 135 4.20 3.31 -8.06
N LEU A 136 4.25 3.62 -6.76
CA LEU A 136 5.26 3.08 -5.84
C LEU A 136 5.01 1.64 -5.40
N SER A 137 3.76 1.14 -5.39
CA SER A 137 3.41 -0.17 -4.84
C SER A 137 2.43 -0.95 -5.71
N LYS A 138 2.91 -2.04 -6.34
CA LYS A 138 2.07 -2.96 -7.13
C LYS A 138 1.27 -3.89 -6.24
N ALA A 139 1.70 -4.12 -5.00
CA ALA A 139 0.87 -4.77 -4.00
C ALA A 139 -0.45 -4.00 -3.72
N LEU A 140 -0.45 -2.65 -3.78
CA LEU A 140 -1.69 -1.87 -3.69
C LEU A 140 -2.57 -2.09 -4.92
N VAL A 141 -1.99 -2.07 -6.13
CA VAL A 141 -2.72 -2.34 -7.39
C VAL A 141 -3.43 -3.69 -7.32
N LEU A 142 -2.74 -4.74 -6.87
CA LEU A 142 -3.35 -6.06 -6.69
C LEU A 142 -4.44 -6.07 -5.63
N SER A 143 -4.32 -5.27 -4.57
CA SER A 143 -5.31 -5.20 -3.49
C SER A 143 -6.63 -4.59 -3.97
N LEU A 144 -6.62 -3.75 -5.01
CA LEU A 144 -7.84 -3.22 -5.65
C LEU A 144 -8.77 -4.32 -6.17
N PHE A 145 -8.21 -5.44 -6.65
CA PHE A 145 -8.96 -6.56 -7.20
C PHE A 145 -9.42 -7.57 -6.16
N LYS A 146 -8.90 -7.50 -4.93
CA LYS A 146 -9.12 -8.53 -3.90
C LYS A 146 -10.21 -8.14 -2.91
N ASP A 147 -10.32 -6.86 -2.59
CA ASP A 147 -11.17 -6.39 -1.51
C ASP A 147 -11.95 -5.16 -1.95
N ALA A 148 -13.27 -5.29 -2.01
CA ALA A 148 -14.17 -4.21 -2.39
C ALA A 148 -14.05 -2.98 -1.47
N THR A 149 -13.73 -3.18 -0.18
CA THR A 149 -13.56 -2.08 0.78
C THR A 149 -12.21 -1.39 0.63
N PHE A 150 -11.23 -2.06 0.00
CA PHE A 150 -9.88 -1.52 -0.15
C PHE A 150 -9.85 -0.28 -1.04
N ILE A 151 -10.75 -0.19 -2.04
CA ILE A 151 -10.90 1.00 -2.89
C ILE A 151 -11.20 2.23 -2.03
N ASP A 152 -12.19 2.11 -1.13
CA ASP A 152 -12.55 3.19 -0.22
C ASP A 152 -11.41 3.48 0.77
N ARG A 153 -10.76 2.44 1.34
CA ARG A 153 -9.60 2.62 2.24
C ARG A 153 -8.46 3.40 1.58
N LEU A 154 -8.10 3.02 0.36
CA LEU A 154 -7.04 3.67 -0.39
C LEU A 154 -7.40 5.10 -0.75
N ALA A 155 -8.62 5.35 -1.23
CA ALA A 155 -9.10 6.71 -1.52
C ALA A 155 -9.05 7.63 -0.30
N TRP A 156 -9.39 7.10 0.87
CA TRP A 156 -9.42 7.84 2.12
C TRP A 156 -8.02 8.11 2.69
N ARG A 157 -7.12 7.13 2.63
CA ARG A 157 -5.78 7.23 3.25
C ARG A 157 -4.67 6.69 2.35
N PRO A 158 -4.40 7.33 1.19
CA PRO A 158 -3.45 6.81 0.20
C PRO A 158 -2.05 6.54 0.77
N LYS A 159 -1.48 7.54 1.46
CA LYS A 159 -0.17 7.45 2.11
C LYS A 159 -0.11 6.37 3.20
N HIS A 160 -1.14 6.28 4.04
CA HIS A 160 -1.17 5.31 5.12
C HIS A 160 -1.22 3.87 4.60
N GLU A 161 -2.06 3.58 3.61
CA GLU A 161 -2.12 2.25 3.01
C GLU A 161 -0.79 1.90 2.30
N LEU A 162 -0.13 2.87 1.68
CA LEU A 162 1.23 2.70 1.16
C LEU A 162 2.22 2.36 2.28
N ASP A 163 2.25 3.14 3.36
CA ASP A 163 3.13 2.93 4.51
C ASP A 163 2.91 1.55 5.14
N LEU A 164 1.64 1.12 5.27
CA LEU A 164 1.29 -0.23 5.73
C LEU A 164 1.88 -1.31 4.82
N LYS A 165 1.79 -1.15 3.50
CA LYS A 165 2.41 -2.11 2.57
C LYS A 165 3.93 -2.11 2.66
N VAL A 166 4.56 -0.95 2.81
CA VAL A 166 6.02 -0.82 3.00
C VAL A 166 6.46 -1.49 4.31
N ALA A 167 5.74 -1.24 5.40
CA ALA A 167 6.02 -1.84 6.71
C ALA A 167 5.85 -3.37 6.68
N ASN A 168 4.71 -3.87 6.15
CA ASN A 168 4.48 -5.30 5.99
C ASN A 168 5.57 -5.95 5.13
N ARG A 169 6.02 -5.23 4.09
CA ARG A 169 7.07 -5.72 3.23
C ARG A 169 8.40 -5.87 3.98
N LYS A 170 8.77 -4.88 4.78
CA LYS A 170 9.98 -4.95 5.61
C LYS A 170 9.95 -6.15 6.56
N VAL A 171 8.82 -6.37 7.22
CA VAL A 171 8.63 -7.54 8.11
C VAL A 171 8.78 -8.85 7.34
N ASN A 172 8.20 -8.93 6.13
CA ASN A 172 8.32 -10.11 5.28
C ASN A 172 9.75 -10.33 4.77
N ASP A 173 10.46 -9.27 4.37
CA ASP A 173 11.85 -9.35 3.92
C ASP A 173 12.78 -9.79 5.09
N ASP A 174 12.58 -9.28 6.30
CA ASP A 174 13.30 -9.70 7.51
C ASP A 174 13.03 -11.17 7.85
N ARG A 175 11.77 -11.60 7.75
CA ARG A 175 11.37 -12.99 7.95
C ARG A 175 12.01 -13.91 6.93
N ASP A 176 12.04 -13.54 5.66
CA ASP A 176 12.66 -14.32 4.58
C ASP A 176 14.18 -14.42 4.73
N ALA A 177 14.84 -13.36 5.19
CA ALA A 177 16.26 -13.37 5.53
C ALA A 177 16.54 -14.38 6.67
N ARG A 178 15.76 -14.32 7.77
CA ARG A 178 15.88 -15.27 8.89
C ARG A 178 15.64 -16.71 8.44
N LEU A 179 14.63 -16.93 7.58
CA LEU A 179 14.32 -18.26 7.05
C LEU A 179 15.44 -18.80 6.17
N THR A 180 16.08 -17.94 5.38
CA THR A 180 17.21 -18.32 4.52
C THR A 180 18.42 -18.72 5.36
N VAL A 181 18.75 -17.98 6.43
CA VAL A 181 19.82 -18.36 7.36
C VAL A 181 19.49 -19.67 8.07
N ALA A 182 18.25 -19.84 8.56
CA ALA A 182 17.82 -21.06 9.21
C ALA A 182 17.92 -22.28 8.28
N LEU A 183 17.56 -22.15 7.00
CA LEU A 183 17.74 -23.19 5.98
C LEU A 183 19.21 -23.56 5.78
N GLN A 184 20.11 -22.58 5.73
CA GLN A 184 21.55 -22.83 5.57
C GLN A 184 22.16 -23.53 6.79
N VAL A 185 21.76 -23.13 8.00
CA VAL A 185 22.18 -23.80 9.23
C VAL A 185 21.64 -25.23 9.26
N ALA A 186 20.37 -25.43 8.92
CA ALA A 186 19.79 -26.77 8.85
C ALA A 186 20.51 -27.68 7.85
N ASP A 187 20.85 -27.19 6.65
CA ASP A 187 21.63 -27.93 5.64
C ASP A 187 23.04 -28.26 6.15
N ARG A 188 23.69 -27.34 6.89
CA ARG A 188 25.04 -27.54 7.43
C ARG A 188 25.08 -28.54 8.59
N GLU A 189 24.16 -28.43 9.53
CA GLU A 189 24.08 -29.29 10.72
C GLU A 189 23.37 -30.63 10.43
N GLY A 190 22.87 -30.81 9.21
CA GLY A 190 22.11 -32.00 8.82
C GLY A 190 20.79 -32.14 9.58
N ILE A 191 20.14 -31.01 9.91
CA ILE A 191 18.83 -30.99 10.58
C ILE A 191 17.77 -31.39 9.56
N GLN A 192 17.08 -32.48 9.86
CA GLN A 192 16.01 -33.03 9.04
C GLN A 192 14.71 -33.12 9.86
N LYS A 193 13.60 -33.19 9.13
CA LYS A 193 12.28 -33.43 9.73
C LYS A 193 12.10 -34.93 9.92
N ASP A 194 11.84 -35.38 11.14
CA ASP A 194 11.50 -36.78 11.44
C ASP A 194 10.05 -37.12 11.02
N GLU A 195 9.68 -38.38 11.14
CA GLU A 195 8.32 -38.88 10.83
C GLU A 195 7.21 -38.22 11.67
N ASN A 196 7.57 -37.66 12.83
CA ASN A 196 6.67 -36.97 13.74
C ASN A 196 6.59 -35.45 13.47
N GLY A 197 7.33 -34.95 12.47
CA GLY A 197 7.42 -33.54 12.14
C GLY A 197 8.32 -32.71 13.06
N ARG A 198 9.23 -33.35 13.79
CA ARG A 198 10.24 -32.73 14.64
C ARG A 198 11.50 -32.44 13.83
N LEU A 199 12.15 -31.31 14.11
CA LEU A 199 13.45 -30.98 13.54
C LEU A 199 14.53 -31.62 14.42
N VAL A 200 15.22 -32.60 13.89
CA VAL A 200 16.29 -33.35 14.57
C VAL A 200 17.56 -33.33 13.73
N ASP A 201 18.72 -33.18 14.35
CA ASP A 201 20.00 -33.32 13.65
C ASP A 201 20.43 -34.79 13.48
N SER A 202 21.55 -34.98 12.79
CA SER A 202 22.16 -36.31 12.58
C SER A 202 22.55 -37.05 13.87
N ASN A 203 22.67 -36.34 15.00
CA ASN A 203 22.93 -36.92 16.32
C ASN A 203 21.63 -37.20 17.11
N GLY A 204 20.46 -36.89 16.54
CA GLY A 204 19.16 -37.02 17.20
C GLY A 204 18.84 -35.90 18.18
N GLN A 205 19.59 -34.80 18.22
CA GLN A 205 19.26 -33.64 19.04
C GLN A 205 18.04 -32.91 18.47
N PHE A 206 17.09 -32.57 19.34
CA PHE A 206 15.82 -31.95 18.97
C PHE A 206 15.88 -30.42 19.01
N TYR A 207 15.39 -29.77 17.95
CA TYR A 207 15.40 -28.30 17.79
C TYR A 207 14.00 -27.66 17.76
N GLY A 208 12.93 -28.46 17.83
CA GLY A 208 11.55 -27.98 17.82
C GLY A 208 10.66 -28.72 16.83
N ASN A 209 9.38 -28.33 16.78
CA ASN A 209 8.41 -28.89 15.84
C ASN A 209 8.33 -28.02 14.58
N ALA A 210 8.30 -28.64 13.40
CA ALA A 210 8.00 -27.94 12.15
C ALA A 210 6.53 -27.45 12.20
N LYS A 211 6.33 -26.14 12.44
CA LYS A 211 4.99 -25.54 12.43
C LYS A 211 4.41 -25.64 11.01
N LYS A 212 3.19 -26.16 10.83
CA LYS A 212 2.52 -26.38 9.51
C LYS A 212 2.66 -25.27 8.43
N ARG A 213 2.93 -24.01 8.81
CA ARG A 213 3.22 -22.91 7.87
C ARG A 213 4.61 -23.02 7.19
N THR A 214 5.45 -23.98 7.55
CA THR A 214 6.74 -24.28 6.90
C THR A 214 6.62 -25.14 5.66
N ALA A 215 5.45 -25.31 5.04
CA ALA A 215 5.34 -26.05 3.78
C ALA A 215 6.35 -25.55 2.70
N VAL A 216 6.64 -24.24 2.65
CA VAL A 216 7.68 -23.67 1.77
C VAL A 216 9.10 -24.06 2.18
N PHE A 217 9.37 -24.19 3.48
CA PHE A 217 10.65 -24.66 4.01
C PHE A 217 10.82 -26.17 3.77
N GLU A 218 9.74 -26.94 3.92
CA GLU A 218 9.70 -28.37 3.61
C GLU A 218 9.91 -28.63 2.12
N ASP A 219 9.24 -27.87 1.25
CA ASP A 219 9.39 -28.01 -0.20
C ASP A 219 10.82 -27.65 -0.65
N LYS A 220 11.46 -26.66 0.00
CA LYS A 220 12.86 -26.30 -0.27
C LYS A 220 13.88 -27.30 0.28
N LEU A 221 13.61 -27.95 1.43
CA LEU A 221 14.47 -29.01 1.97
C LEU A 221 14.31 -30.33 1.21
N ALA A 222 13.08 -30.64 0.78
CA ALA A 222 12.77 -31.89 0.11
C ALA A 222 13.23 -31.92 -1.35
N GLN A 223 13.53 -30.78 -1.98
CA GLN A 223 14.08 -30.76 -3.34
C GLN A 223 15.51 -31.30 -3.36
N PRO A 224 15.75 -32.52 -3.89
CA PRO A 224 17.11 -33.03 -4.01
C PRO A 224 17.90 -32.08 -4.92
N LYS A 225 19.08 -31.63 -4.46
CA LYS A 225 20.02 -30.83 -5.26
C LYS A 225 20.29 -31.59 -6.56
N LYS A 226 19.53 -31.28 -7.64
CA LYS A 226 19.79 -31.80 -8.98
C LYS A 226 21.21 -31.39 -9.31
N ARG A 227 22.16 -32.32 -9.23
CA ARG A 227 23.55 -32.10 -9.61
C ARG A 227 23.51 -31.56 -11.04
N ILE A 228 23.77 -30.27 -11.20
CA ILE A 228 23.93 -29.65 -12.50
C ILE A 228 25.10 -30.37 -13.15
N ARG A 229 24.78 -31.30 -14.05
CA ARG A 229 25.77 -32.04 -14.81
C ARG A 229 26.47 -31.00 -15.68
N ALA A 230 27.72 -30.70 -15.34
CA ALA A 230 28.56 -29.76 -16.07
C ALA A 230 28.51 -30.13 -17.56
N LYS A 231 27.99 -29.22 -18.39
CA LYS A 231 28.06 -29.40 -19.84
C LYS A 231 29.54 -29.39 -20.25
N PRO A 232 29.99 -30.33 -21.08
CA PRO A 232 31.35 -30.32 -21.60
C PRO A 232 31.57 -29.05 -22.42
N ARG A 233 32.68 -28.40 -22.12
CA ARG A 233 33.12 -27.12 -22.67
C ARG A 233 33.75 -27.40 -24.03
N ASP A 234 32.99 -27.25 -25.10
CA ASP A 234 33.53 -27.34 -26.45
C ASP A 234 34.37 -26.10 -26.78
N SER A 235 35.58 -26.39 -27.22
CA SER A 235 36.63 -25.45 -27.56
C SER A 235 36.65 -25.16 -29.07
N ARG A 236 36.70 -23.86 -29.40
CA ARG A 236 37.70 -23.20 -30.28
C ARG A 236 37.14 -22.37 -31.48
N PRO A 237 37.75 -21.19 -31.79
CA PRO A 237 37.28 -20.24 -32.79
C PRO A 237 38.13 -20.19 -34.09
N THR A 238 37.53 -19.70 -35.18
CA THR A 238 38.13 -19.27 -36.48
C THR A 238 36.98 -18.68 -37.33
N GLY A 239 37.03 -17.55 -38.03
CA GLY A 239 38.02 -16.51 -38.28
C GLY A 239 37.37 -15.39 -39.13
N VAL A 240 37.81 -14.15 -38.90
CA VAL A 240 38.12 -13.05 -39.83
C VAL A 240 37.77 -13.26 -41.32
N THR A 241 37.18 -12.26 -42.00
CA THR A 241 37.75 -11.53 -43.19
C THR A 241 36.73 -10.55 -43.82
N GLU A 242 37.07 -9.25 -43.74
CA GLU A 242 37.04 -8.14 -44.73
C GLU A 242 35.87 -7.91 -45.73
N THR A 243 35.47 -6.63 -45.81
CA THR A 243 34.82 -5.90 -46.92
C THR A 243 35.87 -5.61 -48.03
N PRO A 244 35.55 -5.36 -49.34
CA PRO A 244 34.97 -4.06 -49.75
C PRO A 244 34.21 -4.01 -51.13
N THR A 245 33.65 -2.83 -51.44
CA THR A 245 33.58 -2.18 -52.78
C THR A 245 32.36 -2.39 -53.71
N GLN A 246 31.59 -1.29 -53.88
CA GLN A 246 31.06 -0.61 -55.11
C GLN A 246 30.37 -1.44 -56.22
N ALA A 247 29.39 -0.97 -57.01
CA ALA A 247 28.70 0.31 -57.25
C ALA A 247 27.56 0.07 -58.27
N LEU A 248 26.61 1.04 -58.38
CA LEU A 248 25.78 1.40 -59.55
C LEU A 248 24.76 0.31 -60.02
N GLU A 249 23.52 0.58 -60.43
CA GLU A 249 22.88 1.73 -61.08
C GLU A 249 21.34 1.60 -61.00
N ASP A 250 20.65 2.73 -60.98
CA ASP A 250 19.34 3.07 -61.60
C ASP A 250 18.11 2.15 -61.44
N THR A 251 16.96 2.59 -60.93
CA THR A 251 16.08 3.56 -61.61
C THR A 251 14.84 3.89 -60.75
N ALA A 252 14.40 5.16 -60.85
CA ALA A 252 13.02 5.62 -60.97
C ALA A 252 11.99 5.54 -59.80
N THR A 253 11.75 6.73 -59.24
CA THR A 253 10.43 7.42 -59.19
C THR A 253 9.35 6.90 -58.23
N ALA A 254 9.13 7.63 -57.12
CA ALA A 254 7.80 8.10 -56.73
C ALA A 254 7.91 9.20 -55.67
N ALA A 255 7.31 10.34 -55.98
CA ALA A 255 7.18 11.49 -55.12
C ALA A 255 6.34 11.18 -53.87
N ASN A 256 6.70 11.78 -52.72
CA ASN A 256 5.73 12.55 -51.96
C ASN A 256 6.39 13.54 -51.00
N ASN A 257 6.10 14.81 -51.27
CA ASN A 257 6.27 15.95 -50.39
C ASN A 257 5.46 15.78 -49.10
N TYR A 258 6.04 16.12 -47.95
CA TYR A 258 5.38 17.01 -46.99
C TYR A 258 6.44 17.74 -46.16
N SER A 259 6.52 19.05 -46.37
CA SER A 259 7.24 20.07 -45.59
C SER A 259 6.90 19.93 -44.10
N SER A 260 7.89 19.92 -43.19
CA SER A 260 8.67 21.07 -42.71
C SER A 260 7.80 22.29 -42.35
N LEU A 261 7.54 22.43 -41.04
CA LEU A 261 7.16 23.67 -40.39
C LEU A 261 7.87 23.71 -39.03
N GLU A 262 9.12 24.15 -39.06
CA GLU A 262 9.70 24.92 -37.96
C GLU A 262 9.01 26.28 -37.91
N SER A 263 8.56 26.72 -36.74
CA SER A 263 8.58 28.14 -36.38
C SER A 263 8.20 28.40 -34.93
N SER A 264 9.13 29.09 -34.26
CA SER A 264 8.87 30.20 -33.33
C SER A 264 8.53 29.87 -31.88
N GLN A 265 9.58 29.61 -31.09
CA GLN A 265 9.58 29.99 -29.68
C GLN A 265 9.96 31.47 -29.57
N SER A 266 8.99 32.29 -29.17
CA SER A 266 9.20 33.69 -28.82
C SER A 266 9.59 33.80 -27.34
N LEU A 267 10.69 34.50 -27.12
CA LEU A 267 11.26 34.83 -25.83
C LEU A 267 10.46 36.02 -25.25
N VAL A 268 9.62 35.80 -24.25
CA VAL A 268 9.00 36.89 -23.48
C VAL A 268 9.70 36.97 -22.13
N GLN A 269 10.54 38.00 -22.01
CA GLN A 269 11.09 38.47 -20.73
C GLN A 269 9.92 39.02 -19.89
N SER A 270 9.71 38.46 -18.70
CA SER A 270 8.79 39.01 -17.71
C SER A 270 9.60 39.81 -16.69
N GLU A 271 9.31 41.10 -16.61
CA GLU A 271 9.86 42.04 -15.64
C GLU A 271 9.51 41.64 -14.20
N VAL A 272 10.52 41.76 -13.33
CA VAL A 272 10.40 41.62 -11.88
C VAL A 272 9.84 42.92 -11.32
N ILE A 273 8.60 42.91 -10.83
CA ILE A 273 8.01 43.99 -10.03
C ILE A 273 8.28 43.70 -8.55
N PRO A 274 8.89 44.62 -7.77
CA PRO A 274 9.06 44.44 -6.33
C PRO A 274 7.75 44.68 -5.58
N VAL A 275 7.26 43.65 -4.89
CA VAL A 275 6.09 43.74 -3.99
C VAL A 275 6.54 44.32 -2.64
N ALA A 276 5.99 45.49 -2.31
CA ALA A 276 6.12 46.12 -1.01
C ALA A 276 5.38 45.33 0.09
N ALA A 277 6.01 45.22 1.26
CA ALA A 277 5.47 44.54 2.43
C ALA A 277 4.27 45.30 3.04
N PRO A 278 3.17 44.61 3.41
CA PRO A 278 2.13 45.21 4.23
C PRO A 278 2.50 45.13 5.73
N SER A 279 2.54 46.30 6.37
CA SER A 279 2.63 46.46 7.83
C SER A 279 1.42 45.84 8.51
N THR A 280 1.67 44.93 9.44
CA THR A 280 0.64 44.37 10.33
C THR A 280 0.47 45.27 11.56
N THR A 281 -0.55 46.13 11.53
CA THR A 281 -1.05 46.86 12.70
C THR A 281 -2.01 45.94 13.46
N ILE A 282 -1.66 45.60 14.71
CA ILE A 282 -2.49 44.83 15.64
C ILE A 282 -3.47 45.79 16.33
N PRO A 283 -4.80 45.58 16.25
CA PRO A 283 -5.73 46.23 17.16
C PRO A 283 -5.85 45.43 18.46
N GLY A 284 -5.47 46.06 19.57
CA GLY A 284 -5.62 45.53 20.92
C GLY A 284 -7.09 45.44 21.32
N TYR A 285 -7.50 44.27 21.79
CA TYR A 285 -8.75 44.09 22.52
C TYR A 285 -8.57 44.52 23.97
N GLY A 286 -9.17 45.66 24.31
CA GLY A 286 -9.40 46.07 25.69
C GLY A 286 -10.52 45.23 26.32
N ARG A 287 -10.25 44.67 27.50
CA ARG A 287 -11.27 44.07 28.37
C ARG A 287 -11.17 44.72 29.75
N SER A 288 -11.90 45.82 29.93
CA SER A 288 -12.53 46.17 31.21
C SER A 288 -13.56 45.06 31.52
N GLY A 289 -13.81 44.60 32.74
CA GLY A 289 -13.58 45.11 34.08
C GLY A 289 -14.90 44.92 34.82
N ALA A 290 -14.97 43.99 35.80
CA ALA A 290 -15.80 44.12 37.01
C ALA A 290 -15.61 42.90 37.96
N PRO A 291 -15.75 43.10 39.29
CA PRO A 291 -15.35 42.15 40.33
C PRO A 291 -16.54 41.49 41.07
N GLY A 292 -16.27 40.41 41.81
CA GLY A 292 -17.19 39.79 42.77
C GLY A 292 -16.54 38.57 43.43
N THR A 293 -15.73 38.72 44.49
CA THR A 293 -16.04 38.47 45.93
C THR A 293 -16.79 37.17 46.26
N THR A 294 -16.10 36.26 46.98
CA THR A 294 -16.47 35.40 48.15
C THR A 294 -15.46 34.23 48.16
N SER A 295 -14.37 34.26 48.93
CA SER A 295 -14.27 33.83 50.34
C SER A 295 -15.01 32.52 50.64
N ASP A 296 -14.26 31.43 50.83
CA ASP A 296 -14.26 30.60 52.05
C ASP A 296 -13.42 29.31 51.80
N LEU A 297 -12.28 29.21 52.49
CA LEU A 297 -12.04 28.24 53.58
C LEU A 297 -12.05 26.77 53.13
N PHE A 298 -10.86 26.19 52.95
CA PHE A 298 -10.60 24.83 53.43
C PHE A 298 -9.13 24.65 53.83
N GLU A 299 -8.99 24.45 55.14
CA GLU A 299 -7.93 23.82 55.93
C GLU A 299 -6.70 23.22 55.23
N ALA A 300 -5.54 23.69 55.69
CA ALA A 300 -4.29 22.97 55.69
C ALA A 300 -4.30 21.87 56.75
N ASN A 301 -3.72 20.71 56.43
CA ASN A 301 -3.25 19.75 57.42
C ASN A 301 -1.89 19.20 56.98
N PRO A 302 -0.82 19.33 57.78
CA PRO A 302 0.50 18.81 57.45
C PRO A 302 0.88 17.55 58.27
N MET A 303 1.93 16.88 57.80
CA MET A 303 2.79 15.88 58.46
C MET A 303 2.33 14.41 58.43
N GLY A 304 3.23 13.56 57.93
CA GLY A 304 3.13 12.10 58.09
C GLY A 304 4.14 11.32 57.24
N THR A 305 5.42 11.38 57.61
CA THR A 305 6.52 10.47 57.22
C THR A 305 6.12 8.99 57.09
N SER A 306 6.55 8.32 56.01
CA SER A 306 7.12 6.97 56.15
C SER A 306 7.97 6.58 54.93
N LEU A 307 9.25 6.33 55.22
CA LEU A 307 10.26 5.80 54.34
C LEU A 307 10.10 4.27 54.34
N MET A 308 9.76 3.66 53.20
CA MET A 308 9.90 2.21 53.00
C MET A 308 10.55 1.98 51.64
N VAL A 309 11.80 1.53 51.73
CA VAL A 309 12.57 0.89 50.67
C VAL A 309 11.89 -0.44 50.38
N GLY A 310 11.54 -0.66 49.11
CA GLY A 310 10.93 -1.90 48.63
C GLY A 310 11.29 -2.11 47.18
N GLU A 311 12.41 -2.80 46.97
CA GLU A 311 12.80 -3.43 45.72
C GLU A 311 11.65 -4.28 45.16
N ASN A 312 11.39 -4.14 43.86
CA ASN A 312 11.04 -5.19 42.89
C ASN A 312 10.38 -4.50 41.69
N ALA A 313 11.19 -4.19 40.68
CA ALA A 313 10.70 -3.88 39.34
C ALA A 313 10.12 -5.18 38.76
N PRO A 314 8.83 -5.25 38.41
CA PRO A 314 8.33 -6.33 37.59
C PRO A 314 8.83 -6.13 36.17
N ASP A 315 9.42 -7.18 35.62
CA ASP A 315 9.71 -7.38 34.20
C ASP A 315 8.52 -6.88 33.38
N SER A 316 8.69 -5.70 32.78
CA SER A 316 7.78 -5.20 31.76
C SER A 316 7.98 -6.07 30.53
N GLN A 317 7.21 -7.15 30.48
CA GLN A 317 6.90 -7.84 29.23
C GLN A 317 6.22 -6.81 28.33
N GLU A 318 7.00 -6.22 27.43
CA GLU A 318 6.48 -5.57 26.25
C GLU A 318 5.68 -6.64 25.50
N GLU A 319 4.36 -6.62 25.67
CA GLU A 319 3.43 -7.26 24.76
C GLU A 319 3.62 -6.57 23.41
N GLU A 320 4.54 -7.07 22.60
CA GLU A 320 4.52 -6.88 21.16
C GLU A 320 3.15 -7.40 20.70
N GLU A 321 2.19 -6.49 20.54
CA GLU A 321 1.00 -6.72 19.72
C GLU A 321 1.50 -6.99 18.29
N GLU A 322 1.84 -8.26 18.04
CA GLU A 322 2.10 -8.81 16.72
C GLU A 322 0.79 -8.62 15.93
N PHE A 323 0.71 -7.51 15.20
CA PHE A 323 -0.34 -7.26 14.23
C PHE A 323 -0.16 -8.29 13.12
N VAL A 324 -0.69 -9.50 13.35
CA VAL A 324 -0.84 -10.53 12.34
C VAL A 324 -1.91 -10.02 11.38
N LEU A 325 -1.52 -9.12 10.49
CA LEU A 325 -2.16 -9.02 9.19
C LEU A 325 -1.96 -10.40 8.58
N GLU A 326 -3.00 -11.22 8.70
CA GLU A 326 -3.09 -12.49 8.02
C GLU A 326 -2.79 -12.22 6.54
N ASP A 327 -1.55 -12.51 6.14
CA ASP A 327 -1.22 -12.75 4.76
C ASP A 327 -2.04 -13.98 4.35
N TRP A 328 -3.25 -13.72 3.88
CA TRP A 328 -4.04 -14.65 3.08
C TRP A 328 -3.29 -14.86 1.77
N ILE A 329 -2.24 -15.69 1.82
CA ILE A 329 -1.71 -16.38 0.66
C ILE A 329 -2.72 -17.47 0.33
N TYR A 330 -3.78 -17.09 -0.37
CA TYR A 330 -4.50 -18.05 -1.19
C TYR A 330 -3.60 -18.39 -2.38
N SER A 331 -3.12 -19.64 -2.41
CA SER A 331 -2.63 -20.27 -3.62
C SER A 331 -3.82 -20.42 -4.59
N ASP A 332 -4.00 -19.45 -5.48
CA ASP A 332 -4.93 -19.61 -6.60
C ASP A 332 -4.35 -20.65 -7.56
N HIS A 333 -4.86 -21.88 -7.47
CA HIS A 333 -4.94 -22.76 -8.63
C HIS A 333 -5.93 -22.15 -9.62
N ILE A 334 -5.44 -21.30 -10.52
CA ILE A 334 -6.13 -21.06 -11.79
C ILE A 334 -5.78 -22.24 -12.69
N ASP A 335 -6.64 -23.24 -12.64
CA ASP A 335 -6.65 -24.36 -13.57
C ASP A 335 -7.09 -23.83 -14.94
N SER A 336 -6.11 -23.54 -15.81
CA SER A 336 -6.36 -23.12 -17.19
C SER A 336 -6.72 -24.34 -18.04
N GLY A 337 -7.90 -24.90 -17.80
CA GLY A 337 -8.55 -25.87 -18.68
C GLY A 337 -9.23 -25.15 -19.84
N LEU A 338 -8.45 -24.76 -20.85
CA LEU A 338 -8.96 -24.43 -22.18
C LEU A 338 -8.75 -25.66 -23.07
N ASP A 339 -9.71 -26.58 -22.98
CA ASP A 339 -9.85 -27.65 -23.96
C ASP A 339 -10.35 -27.07 -25.28
N GLN A 340 -9.70 -27.56 -26.33
CA GLN A 340 -9.88 -27.24 -27.73
C GLN A 340 -11.23 -27.78 -28.23
N ASN A 341 -11.91 -26.99 -29.07
CA ASN A 341 -12.86 -27.46 -30.08
C ASN A 341 -12.53 -26.79 -31.40
#